data_AF-A0A8R1TWB5-F1
#
_entry.id   AF-A0A8R1TWB5-F1
#
_cell.length_a   1.000
_cell.length_b   1.000
_cell.length_c   1.000
_cell.angle_alpha   90.00
_cell.angle_beta   90.00
_cell.angle_gamma   90.00
#
_symmetry.space_group_name_H-M   'P 1'
#
loop_
_entity.id
_entity.type
_entity.pdbx_description
1 polymer ?
#
loop_
_entity_poly.entity_id
_entity_poly.type
_entity_poly.pdbx_seq_one_letter_code
_entity_poly.pdbx_strand_id
1 'polypeptide(L)'
;MESKDSSNESLLEALSTITCTEEFTDFVPLPAIDYKIMFSVSVAGIGILPGEFAPNGALRFHLPVIYIIISRQVRQEETPSVNILGEAKFPNLEWKYVMQMRFRVGTGESGMDRVVDSDLFELGKRHPPIVIRIGDRSIQRVRIEMKFVEMLHNFLPKFEYGDITLKFKDETLQVYKALLSLHSNYMAEKLKFAEEGDVVDMGDSDANDFKELLYQIYPTKRPIWANLEGLTRAAVGFRADGIIDRITSYIVNYESMHMEQKITEAIRLELPNVIEELVYKAEQDGYWADIIRNGLNPELEYGDAIYNSIILPAVAKAKSLPLGTPIREQFFKEINFRSPPKNVNDHETVVLIVSGTKLYVNKGIMKVNNDAMFGRSNRGEMIAQVNCELAEECAKIKKTPLYVVEALLQHIYPQNKPIESILLRPLLVFCNTYQMKNAMSSIENHLSQEPPTSPTRFIEYFELAEKYGLENLLHRNLHRIENSCRHFAFPMINHEKFKKLKERTKSQILDRFCSGWAAGGMNPTKRLSRLLIKEGIEGNTVAEQDKKLSTFMEIDSRAAFGSSEEIN
;
A
#
# COMPACT_ATOMS: atom_id res chain seq x y z
N MET A 1 -44.91 18.44 42.76
CA MET A 1 -43.67 19.24 42.63
C MET A 1 -42.53 18.25 42.50
N GLU A 2 -42.30 17.79 41.29
CA GLU A 2 -41.14 16.96 40.95
C GLU A 2 -39.95 17.89 40.86
N SER A 3 -39.11 17.87 41.89
CA SER A 3 -37.83 18.58 41.90
C SER A 3 -36.72 17.55 42.00
N LYS A 4 -35.85 17.61 40.99
CA LYS A 4 -34.49 17.05 40.88
C LYS A 4 -34.38 15.66 40.26
N ASP A 5 -33.87 15.66 39.03
CA ASP A 5 -32.57 15.05 38.73
C ASP A 5 -31.80 15.78 37.59
N SER A 6 -31.93 17.11 37.51
CA SER A 6 -31.16 17.94 36.57
C SER A 6 -29.67 18.08 36.91
N SER A 7 -29.19 17.46 38.00
CA SER A 7 -27.77 17.45 38.36
C SER A 7 -26.96 16.40 37.61
N ASN A 8 -27.58 15.30 37.15
CA ASN A 8 -26.86 14.23 36.47
C ASN A 8 -26.58 14.55 35.00
N GLU A 9 -27.52 15.20 34.30
CA GLU A 9 -27.31 15.61 32.90
C GLU A 9 -26.24 16.70 32.78
N SER A 10 -26.20 17.69 33.69
CA SER A 10 -25.16 18.74 33.61
C SER A 10 -23.77 18.24 34.00
N LEU A 11 -23.68 17.23 34.89
CA LEU A 11 -22.42 16.53 35.19
C LEU A 11 -21.92 15.73 33.98
N LEU A 12 -22.81 15.02 33.29
CA LEU A 12 -22.47 14.28 32.06
C LEU A 12 -22.07 15.21 30.91
N GLU A 13 -22.75 16.36 30.74
CA GLU A 13 -22.37 17.37 29.74
C GLU A 13 -21.04 18.06 30.08
N ALA A 14 -20.80 18.39 31.35
CA ALA A 14 -19.54 18.97 31.81
C ALA A 14 -18.36 17.99 31.69
N LEU A 15 -18.59 16.70 31.96
CA LEU A 15 -17.63 15.62 31.70
C LEU A 15 -17.40 15.39 30.19
N SER A 16 -18.37 15.73 29.33
CA SER A 16 -18.22 15.60 27.87
C SER A 16 -17.42 16.72 27.21
N THR A 17 -17.38 17.92 27.80
CA THR A 17 -16.69 19.09 27.22
C THR A 17 -15.27 19.26 27.73
N ILE A 18 -14.99 18.85 28.98
CA ILE A 18 -13.63 18.70 29.49
C ILE A 18 -13.24 17.24 29.23
N THR A 19 -13.02 16.89 27.96
CA THR A 19 -12.60 15.54 27.56
C THR A 19 -11.23 15.27 28.14
N CYS A 20 -11.22 14.59 29.28
CA CYS A 20 -10.07 13.91 29.84
C CYS A 20 -9.35 13.16 28.71
N THR A 21 -8.13 13.57 28.41
CA THR A 21 -7.14 12.78 27.66
C THR A 21 -6.61 11.66 28.55
N GLU A 22 -7.49 11.00 29.30
CA GLU A 22 -7.15 9.84 30.11
C GLU A 22 -7.11 8.62 29.18
N GLU A 23 -5.96 7.94 29.15
CA GLU A 23 -5.81 6.69 28.41
C GLU A 23 -6.51 5.55 29.15
N PHE A 24 -7.40 4.83 28.46
CA PHE A 24 -8.09 3.64 28.99
C PHE A 24 -7.45 2.37 28.42
N THR A 25 -7.34 1.32 29.24
CA THR A 25 -6.70 0.04 28.87
C THR A 25 -7.68 -1.13 28.73
N ASP A 26 -8.99 -0.85 28.68
CA ASP A 26 -10.03 -1.87 28.54
C ASP A 26 -11.24 -1.33 27.72
N PHE A 27 -12.42 -1.92 27.89
CA PHE A 27 -13.67 -1.50 27.28
C PHE A 27 -14.04 -0.04 27.58
N VAL A 28 -14.21 0.76 26.53
CA VAL A 28 -14.58 2.19 26.61
C VAL A 28 -15.94 2.41 25.97
N PRO A 29 -16.90 3.06 26.66
CA PRO A 29 -18.20 3.38 26.07
C PRO A 29 -18.06 4.48 25.01
N LEU A 30 -18.81 4.36 23.91
CA LEU A 30 -18.87 5.42 22.90
C LEU A 30 -19.98 6.43 23.26
N PRO A 31 -19.67 7.72 23.53
CA PRO A 31 -20.65 8.74 23.90
C PRO A 31 -21.80 8.86 22.91
N ALA A 32 -21.47 8.73 21.63
CA ALA A 32 -22.38 8.97 20.53
C ALA A 32 -23.48 7.90 20.37
N ILE A 33 -23.45 6.81 21.16
CA ILE A 33 -24.50 5.78 21.26
C ILE A 33 -25.07 5.67 22.68
N ASP A 34 -25.19 6.82 23.36
CA ASP A 34 -25.69 6.95 24.73
C ASP A 34 -24.90 6.09 25.74
N TYR A 35 -23.61 5.84 25.49
CA TYR A 35 -22.74 5.02 26.33
C TYR A 35 -23.22 3.57 26.56
N LYS A 36 -24.20 3.09 25.79
CA LYS A 36 -24.83 1.77 25.98
C LYS A 36 -23.93 0.60 25.63
N ILE A 37 -22.94 0.83 24.77
CA ILE A 37 -22.06 -0.22 24.24
C ILE A 37 -20.63 0.21 24.39
N MET A 38 -19.82 -0.68 24.96
CA MET A 38 -18.40 -0.47 25.18
C MET A 38 -17.57 -1.18 24.13
N PHE A 39 -16.48 -0.54 23.70
CA PHE A 39 -15.58 -1.05 22.68
C PHE A 39 -14.18 -1.29 23.23
N SER A 40 -13.53 -2.33 22.74
CA SER A 40 -12.12 -2.59 22.99
C SER A 40 -11.47 -3.07 21.70
N VAL A 41 -10.21 -2.69 21.48
CA VAL A 41 -9.41 -3.15 20.34
C VAL A 41 -8.19 -3.88 20.85
N SER A 42 -7.93 -5.06 20.32
CA SER A 42 -6.74 -5.86 20.62
C SER A 42 -6.03 -6.27 19.34
N VAL A 43 -4.70 -6.32 19.40
CA VAL A 43 -3.85 -6.63 18.24
C VAL A 43 -2.84 -7.70 18.62
N ALA A 44 -2.76 -8.75 17.82
CA ALA A 44 -1.81 -9.84 18.07
C ALA A 44 -0.36 -9.32 18.11
N GLY A 45 0.37 -9.68 19.16
CA GLY A 45 1.75 -9.23 19.40
C GLY A 45 1.88 -7.87 20.10
N ILE A 46 0.79 -7.13 20.27
CA ILE A 46 0.75 -5.87 21.05
C ILE A 46 -0.11 -6.07 22.32
N GLY A 47 -1.26 -6.71 22.19
CA GLY A 47 -2.25 -6.86 23.26
C GLY A 47 -3.43 -5.89 23.09
N ILE A 48 -4.08 -5.54 24.19
CA ILE A 48 -5.15 -4.55 24.22
C ILE A 48 -4.54 -3.17 23.95
N LEU A 49 -5.11 -2.43 23.01
CA LEU A 49 -4.64 -1.10 22.67
C LEU A 49 -5.17 -0.08 23.68
N PRO A 50 -4.34 0.85 24.16
CA PRO A 50 -4.84 1.97 24.93
C PRO A 50 -5.67 2.89 24.02
N GLY A 51 -6.73 3.47 24.58
CA GLY A 51 -7.63 4.36 23.85
C GLY A 51 -7.89 5.70 24.54
N GLU A 52 -8.26 6.70 23.74
CA GLU A 52 -8.62 8.05 24.16
C GLU A 52 -9.94 8.51 23.48
N PHE A 53 -10.60 9.52 24.07
CA PHE A 53 -11.71 10.21 23.41
C PHE A 53 -11.19 11.28 22.44
N ALA A 54 -11.65 11.23 21.20
CA ALA A 54 -11.43 12.30 20.24
C ALA A 54 -12.38 13.48 20.52
N PRO A 55 -12.01 14.73 20.13
CA PRO A 55 -12.85 15.92 20.36
C PRO A 55 -14.25 15.86 19.74
N ASN A 56 -14.45 15.01 18.72
CA ASN A 56 -15.74 14.79 18.08
C ASN A 56 -16.57 13.66 18.74
N GLY A 57 -16.15 13.15 19.89
CA GLY A 57 -16.80 12.05 20.62
C GLY A 57 -16.52 10.65 20.07
N ALA A 58 -15.59 10.50 19.12
CA ALA A 58 -15.12 9.19 18.66
C ALA A 58 -14.11 8.57 19.64
N LEU A 59 -13.89 7.26 19.55
CA LEU A 59 -12.82 6.56 20.27
C LEU A 59 -11.59 6.41 19.37
N ARG A 60 -10.39 6.70 19.88
CA ARG A 60 -9.11 6.47 19.21
C ARG A 60 -8.30 5.42 19.95
N PHE A 61 -7.90 4.35 19.28
CA PHE A 61 -7.02 3.32 19.84
C PHE A 61 -5.62 3.42 19.23
N HIS A 62 -4.59 3.38 20.07
CA HIS A 62 -3.23 3.76 19.70
C HIS A 62 -2.45 2.57 19.11
N LEU A 63 -2.18 2.63 17.81
CA LEU A 63 -1.06 1.91 17.19
C LEU A 63 0.19 2.81 17.14
N PRO A 64 1.39 2.28 16.84
CA PRO A 64 2.61 3.08 16.82
C PRO A 64 2.53 4.34 15.94
N VAL A 65 1.95 4.22 14.73
CA VAL A 65 1.90 5.34 13.76
C VAL A 65 0.48 5.69 13.27
N ILE A 66 -0.54 4.94 13.68
CA ILE A 66 -1.95 5.09 13.27
C ILE A 66 -2.85 5.10 14.51
N TYR A 67 -3.99 5.77 14.44
CA TYR A 67 -5.12 5.55 15.34
C TYR A 67 -6.15 4.67 14.66
N ILE A 68 -6.63 3.63 15.33
CA ILE A 68 -7.88 2.95 14.94
C ILE A 68 -9.03 3.73 15.58
N ILE A 69 -9.97 4.20 14.77
CA ILE A 69 -11.04 5.08 15.21
C ILE A 69 -12.38 4.36 15.13
N ILE A 70 -13.14 4.42 16.21
CA ILE A 70 -14.54 3.99 16.27
C ILE A 70 -15.40 5.23 16.43
N SER A 71 -16.24 5.54 15.44
CA SER A 71 -17.10 6.71 15.44
C SER A 71 -18.54 6.35 15.09
N ARG A 72 -19.50 7.17 15.52
CA ARG A 72 -20.92 6.97 15.15
C ARG A 72 -21.11 7.17 13.65
N GLN A 73 -21.95 6.35 13.03
CA GLN A 73 -22.40 6.60 11.66
C GLN A 73 -23.47 7.69 11.66
N VAL A 74 -23.34 8.71 10.78
CA VAL A 74 -24.26 9.86 10.72
C VAL A 74 -25.68 9.48 10.23
N ARG A 75 -25.84 8.30 9.62
CA ARG A 75 -27.15 7.88 9.07
C ARG A 75 -28.10 7.46 10.19
N GLN A 76 -29.32 8.01 10.17
CA GLN A 76 -30.43 7.60 11.02
C GLN A 76 -30.93 6.22 10.58
N GLU A 77 -30.30 5.16 11.09
CA GLU A 77 -30.90 3.82 11.08
C GLU A 77 -31.47 3.54 12.48
N GLU A 78 -32.55 2.75 12.57
CA GLU A 78 -33.15 2.33 13.86
C GLU A 78 -32.18 1.49 14.71
N THR A 79 -31.15 0.92 14.07
CA THR A 79 -30.10 0.12 14.70
C THR A 79 -28.83 0.94 14.93
N PRO A 80 -28.22 0.89 16.14
CA PRO A 80 -26.93 1.51 16.40
C PRO A 80 -25.88 1.06 15.39
N SER A 81 -25.19 2.01 14.77
CA SER A 81 -24.15 1.75 13.77
C SER A 81 -22.90 2.59 14.03
N VAL A 82 -21.75 1.94 13.90
CA VAL A 82 -20.42 2.55 14.09
C VAL A 82 -19.53 2.31 12.88
N ASN A 83 -18.66 3.27 12.61
CA ASN A 83 -17.61 3.17 11.61
C ASN A 83 -16.30 2.83 12.30
N ILE A 84 -15.56 1.88 11.74
CA ILE A 84 -14.16 1.62 12.04
C ILE A 84 -13.34 2.18 10.88
N LEU A 85 -12.47 3.13 11.19
CA LEU A 85 -11.55 3.75 10.25
C LEU A 85 -10.16 3.89 10.87
N GLY A 86 -9.19 4.38 10.10
CA GLY A 86 -7.90 4.73 10.66
C GLY A 86 -7.48 6.15 10.30
N GLU A 87 -6.69 6.75 11.18
CA GLU A 87 -6.11 8.08 11.01
C GLU A 87 -4.61 8.01 11.25
N ALA A 88 -3.81 8.61 10.37
CA ALA A 88 -2.36 8.62 10.56
C ALA A 88 -1.95 9.64 11.63
N LYS A 89 -1.00 9.27 12.50
CA LYS A 89 -0.37 10.20 13.45
C LYS A 89 0.53 11.23 12.75
N PHE A 90 0.93 10.93 11.52
CA PHE A 90 1.80 11.76 10.69
C PHE A 90 1.09 12.13 9.37
N PRO A 91 0.97 13.42 9.03
CA PRO A 91 0.20 13.86 7.85
C PRO A 91 0.81 13.40 6.51
N ASN A 92 2.14 13.25 6.47
CA ASN A 92 2.89 12.81 5.28
C ASN A 92 2.99 11.28 5.14
N LEU A 93 2.22 10.51 5.91
CA LEU A 93 2.21 9.05 5.81
C LEU A 93 1.13 8.59 4.82
N GLU A 94 1.52 7.85 3.78
CA GLU A 94 0.62 6.97 3.03
C GLU A 94 0.66 5.59 3.68
N TRP A 95 -0.52 5.06 4.04
CA TRP A 95 -0.60 3.81 4.78
C TRP A 95 -1.81 2.97 4.39
N LYS A 96 -1.63 1.66 4.59
CA LYS A 96 -2.64 0.64 4.34
C LYS A 96 -2.34 -0.60 5.18
N TYR A 97 -3.39 -1.22 5.71
CA TYR A 97 -3.33 -2.46 6.45
C TYR A 97 -4.26 -3.48 5.84
N VAL A 98 -3.75 -4.69 5.63
CA VAL A 98 -4.56 -5.88 5.43
C VAL A 98 -4.51 -6.68 6.71
N MET A 99 -5.67 -6.96 7.30
CA MET A 99 -5.77 -7.56 8.63
C MET A 99 -6.88 -8.60 8.70
N GLN A 100 -6.61 -9.73 9.35
CA GLN A 100 -7.70 -10.59 9.83
C GLN A 100 -8.33 -9.89 11.02
N MET A 101 -9.65 -9.70 10.98
CA MET A 101 -10.40 -9.14 12.10
C MET A 101 -11.41 -10.16 12.61
N ARG A 102 -11.58 -10.19 13.93
CA ARG A 102 -12.67 -10.87 14.63
C ARG A 102 -13.45 -9.86 15.45
N PHE A 103 -14.76 -10.03 15.47
CA PHE A 103 -15.67 -9.26 16.30
C PHE A 103 -16.23 -10.17 17.37
N ARG A 104 -15.84 -9.91 18.61
CA ARG A 104 -16.43 -10.55 19.79
C ARG A 104 -17.48 -9.65 20.40
N VAL A 105 -18.59 -10.24 20.86
CA VAL A 105 -19.64 -9.50 21.56
C VAL A 105 -19.89 -10.09 22.94
N GLY A 106 -20.10 -9.22 23.92
CA GLY A 106 -20.51 -9.56 25.27
C GLY A 106 -21.90 -9.01 25.57
N THR A 107 -22.69 -9.82 26.28
CA THR A 107 -24.02 -9.46 26.78
C THR A 107 -23.96 -9.33 28.30
N GLY A 108 -24.84 -8.53 28.91
CA GLY A 108 -24.89 -8.38 30.38
C GLY A 108 -25.13 -9.69 31.15
N GLU A 109 -25.67 -10.72 30.48
CA GLU A 109 -25.96 -12.04 31.04
C GLU A 109 -24.74 -13.00 31.06
N SER A 110 -23.67 -12.73 30.30
CA SER A 110 -22.54 -13.65 30.10
C SER A 110 -21.22 -12.98 30.50
N GLY A 111 -20.43 -13.67 31.34
CA GLY A 111 -19.07 -13.24 31.66
C GLY A 111 -18.08 -13.40 30.50
N MET A 112 -18.44 -14.09 29.41
CA MET A 112 -17.56 -14.38 28.26
C MET A 112 -18.04 -13.70 26.98
N ASP A 113 -17.11 -13.12 26.24
CA ASP A 113 -17.35 -12.52 24.93
C ASP A 113 -17.21 -13.56 23.82
N ARG A 114 -18.19 -13.62 22.90
CA ARG A 114 -18.28 -14.63 21.83
C ARG A 114 -17.93 -14.04 20.48
N VAL A 115 -17.12 -14.74 19.67
CA VAL A 115 -16.86 -14.35 18.28
C VAL A 115 -18.16 -14.52 17.47
N VAL A 116 -18.65 -13.46 16.85
CA VAL A 116 -19.88 -13.46 16.03
C VAL A 116 -19.62 -13.15 14.56
N ASP A 117 -18.45 -12.59 14.25
CA ASP A 117 -18.07 -12.27 12.89
C ASP A 117 -16.55 -12.27 12.73
N SER A 118 -16.07 -12.63 11.55
CA SER A 118 -14.65 -12.58 11.20
C SER A 118 -14.44 -12.54 9.68
N ASP A 119 -13.41 -11.82 9.23
CA ASP A 119 -13.03 -11.76 7.81
C ASP A 119 -11.61 -11.19 7.64
N LEU A 120 -11.14 -11.14 6.40
CA LEU A 120 -9.95 -10.39 6.01
C LEU A 120 -10.37 -8.99 5.54
N PHE A 121 -9.93 -7.94 6.22
CA PHE A 121 -10.31 -6.55 5.92
C PHE A 121 -9.12 -5.71 5.46
N GLU A 122 -9.43 -4.63 4.75
CA GLU A 122 -8.48 -3.60 4.36
C GLU A 122 -8.88 -2.27 4.99
N LEU A 123 -7.93 -1.62 5.67
CA LEU A 123 -8.06 -0.26 6.17
C LEU A 123 -6.90 0.57 5.63
N GLY A 124 -7.13 1.85 5.34
CA GLY A 124 -6.06 2.72 4.88
C GLY A 124 -6.53 4.15 4.69
N LYS A 125 -5.57 5.05 4.48
CA LYS A 125 -5.83 6.50 4.33
C LYS A 125 -6.90 6.83 3.28
N ARG A 126 -6.99 6.02 2.24
CA ARG A 126 -7.84 6.23 1.07
C ARG A 126 -8.87 5.11 0.87
N HIS A 127 -9.16 4.36 1.93
CA HIS A 127 -10.15 3.28 1.91
C HIS A 127 -11.40 3.72 2.67
N PRO A 128 -12.60 3.29 2.21
CA PRO A 128 -13.83 3.51 2.96
C PRO A 128 -13.81 2.81 4.34
N PRO A 129 -14.58 3.32 5.32
CA PRO A 129 -14.66 2.72 6.64
C PRO A 129 -15.37 1.36 6.61
N ILE A 130 -15.06 0.51 7.60
CA ILE A 130 -15.84 -0.69 7.91
C ILE A 130 -17.04 -0.25 8.76
N VAL A 131 -18.25 -0.57 8.32
CA VAL A 131 -19.49 -0.20 8.99
C VAL A 131 -20.00 -1.39 9.79
N ILE A 132 -20.10 -1.25 11.11
CA ILE A 132 -20.62 -2.26 12.01
C ILE A 132 -22.00 -1.83 12.49
N ARG A 133 -23.03 -2.63 12.17
CA ARG A 133 -24.41 -2.47 12.66
C ARG A 133 -24.64 -3.44 13.81
N ILE A 134 -25.22 -2.95 14.89
CA ILE A 134 -25.51 -3.75 16.07
C ILE A 134 -27.00 -4.08 16.04
N GLY A 135 -27.31 -5.30 15.59
CA GLY A 135 -28.69 -5.74 15.37
C GLY A 135 -29.38 -6.27 16.62
N ASP A 136 -28.62 -6.57 17.68
CA ASP A 136 -29.13 -7.13 18.94
C ASP A 136 -28.96 -6.15 20.10
N ARG A 137 -30.08 -5.81 20.76
CA ARG A 137 -30.12 -4.86 21.88
C ARG A 137 -29.48 -5.39 23.16
N SER A 138 -29.25 -6.70 23.27
CA SER A 138 -28.59 -7.33 24.42
C SER A 138 -27.06 -7.16 24.40
N ILE A 139 -26.48 -6.76 23.26
CA ILE A 139 -25.04 -6.51 23.12
C ILE A 139 -24.68 -5.25 23.90
N GLN A 140 -23.79 -5.41 24.89
CA GLN A 140 -23.26 -4.32 25.72
C GLN A 140 -21.77 -4.08 25.50
N ARG A 141 -21.07 -5.05 24.90
CA ARG A 141 -19.63 -4.97 24.64
C ARG A 141 -19.29 -5.49 23.25
N VAL A 142 -18.38 -4.83 22.56
CA VAL A 142 -17.81 -5.25 21.28
C VAL A 142 -16.29 -5.19 21.36
N ARG A 143 -15.61 -6.32 21.23
CA ARG A 143 -14.16 -6.40 21.15
C ARG A 143 -13.74 -6.71 19.72
N ILE A 144 -12.85 -5.89 19.19
CA ILE A 144 -12.26 -6.04 17.86
C ILE A 144 -10.88 -6.64 18.05
N GLU A 145 -10.64 -7.83 17.51
CA GLU A 145 -9.34 -8.50 17.56
C GLU A 145 -8.71 -8.49 16.17
N MET A 146 -7.46 -8.05 16.06
CA MET A 146 -6.77 -7.88 14.79
C MET A 146 -5.47 -8.68 14.72
N LYS A 147 -5.21 -9.28 13.55
CA LYS A 147 -3.89 -9.79 13.15
C LYS A 147 -3.49 -9.13 11.84
N PHE A 148 -2.32 -8.51 11.79
CA PHE A 148 -1.80 -7.98 10.53
C PHE A 148 -1.39 -9.12 9.60
N VAL A 149 -1.77 -8.98 8.34
CA VAL A 149 -1.32 -9.79 7.20
C VAL A 149 -0.37 -8.98 6.32
N GLU A 150 -0.63 -7.68 6.18
CA GLU A 150 0.21 -6.74 5.45
C GLU A 150 0.13 -5.35 6.11
N MET A 151 1.28 -4.70 6.22
CA MET A 151 1.42 -3.33 6.68
C MET A 151 2.21 -2.51 5.67
N LEU A 152 1.56 -1.50 5.11
CA LEU A 152 2.19 -0.48 4.28
C LEU A 152 2.34 0.79 5.11
N HIS A 153 3.58 1.20 5.37
CA HIS A 153 3.93 2.52 5.86
C HIS A 153 4.90 3.17 4.87
N ASN A 154 4.43 4.18 4.15
CA ASN A 154 5.25 4.94 3.22
C ASN A 154 5.23 6.42 3.60
N PHE A 155 6.24 6.83 4.36
CA PHE A 155 6.47 8.24 4.66
C PHE A 155 6.89 8.96 3.39
N LEU A 156 6.08 9.91 2.97
CA LEU A 156 6.37 10.73 1.81
C LEU A 156 7.54 11.66 2.12
N PRO A 157 8.46 11.85 1.16
CA PRO A 157 9.61 12.72 1.34
C PRO A 157 9.15 14.15 1.65
N LYS A 158 9.83 14.78 2.61
CA LYS A 158 9.64 16.21 2.91
C LYS A 158 10.41 17.13 1.97
N PHE A 159 11.22 16.55 1.07
CA PHE A 159 12.10 17.27 0.14
C PHE A 159 13.13 18.17 0.86
N GLU A 160 13.72 17.64 1.94
CA GLU A 160 14.80 18.28 2.72
C GLU A 160 16.21 17.90 2.22
N TYR A 161 16.30 17.00 1.23
CA TYR A 161 17.57 16.52 0.67
C TYR A 161 17.52 16.50 -0.86
N GLY A 162 18.57 17.01 -1.49
CA GLY A 162 18.72 17.09 -2.94
C GLY A 162 20.10 17.63 -3.34
N ASP A 163 20.34 17.71 -4.64
CA ASP A 163 21.53 18.40 -5.19
C ASP A 163 21.21 19.84 -5.61
N ILE A 164 19.94 20.20 -5.77
CA ILE A 164 19.49 21.58 -6.06
C ILE A 164 18.30 21.95 -5.18
N THR A 165 18.07 23.25 -5.00
CA THR A 165 16.91 23.80 -4.30
C THR A 165 15.97 24.48 -5.30
N LEU A 166 14.72 24.04 -5.35
CA LEU A 166 13.66 24.70 -6.12
C LEU A 166 12.95 25.69 -5.21
N LYS A 167 12.91 26.96 -5.62
CA LYS A 167 12.25 28.03 -4.88
C LYS A 167 10.89 28.33 -5.50
N PHE A 168 9.83 28.09 -4.73
CA PHE A 168 8.47 28.51 -5.04
C PHE A 168 8.14 29.76 -4.22
N LYS A 169 6.94 30.32 -4.43
CA LYS A 169 6.48 31.53 -3.74
C LYS A 169 6.47 31.39 -2.21
N ASP A 170 5.93 30.28 -1.71
CA ASP A 170 5.67 30.09 -0.27
C ASP A 170 6.61 29.08 0.41
N GLU A 171 7.39 28.32 -0.36
CA GLU A 171 8.30 27.30 0.17
C GLU A 171 9.43 26.92 -0.79
N THR A 172 10.40 26.14 -0.29
CA THR A 172 11.52 25.61 -1.08
C THR A 172 11.57 24.09 -0.98
N LEU A 173 11.89 23.42 -2.08
CA LEU A 173 12.00 21.96 -2.15
C LEU A 173 13.41 21.56 -2.62
N GLN A 174 14.11 20.74 -1.83
CA GLN A 174 15.38 20.15 -2.26
C GLN A 174 15.13 18.85 -3.02
N VAL A 175 15.71 18.74 -4.20
CA VAL A 175 15.46 17.65 -5.15
C VAL A 175 16.73 17.20 -5.87
N TYR A 176 16.69 16.04 -6.50
CA TYR A 176 17.75 15.58 -7.38
C TYR A 176 17.47 15.97 -8.84
N LYS A 177 18.27 16.88 -9.39
CA LYS A 177 18.18 17.38 -10.77
C LYS A 177 18.09 16.24 -11.78
N ALA A 178 19.02 15.29 -11.71
CA ALA A 178 19.09 14.17 -12.63
C ALA A 178 17.83 13.28 -12.63
N LEU A 179 17.12 13.24 -11.50
CA LEU A 179 15.86 12.50 -11.40
C LEU A 179 14.71 13.27 -12.05
N LEU A 180 14.66 14.59 -11.90
CA LEU A 180 13.66 15.44 -12.55
C LEU A 180 13.82 15.46 -14.08
N SER A 181 15.05 15.65 -14.55
CA SER A 181 15.39 15.66 -15.98
C SER A 181 14.95 14.38 -16.70
N LEU A 182 15.04 13.24 -16.02
CA LEU A 182 14.61 11.94 -16.55
C LEU A 182 13.11 11.90 -16.89
N HIS A 183 12.28 12.67 -16.18
CA HIS A 183 10.83 12.67 -16.35
C HIS A 183 10.29 13.87 -17.15
N SER A 184 11.12 14.88 -17.41
CA SER A 184 10.74 16.10 -18.14
C SER A 184 11.93 16.68 -18.91
N ASN A 185 11.83 16.68 -20.24
CA ASN A 185 12.80 17.36 -21.10
C ASN A 185 12.81 18.88 -20.86
N TYR A 186 11.66 19.45 -20.49
CA TYR A 186 11.56 20.86 -20.11
C TYR A 186 12.39 21.16 -18.85
N MET A 187 12.27 20.32 -17.82
CA MET A 187 13.08 20.48 -16.61
C MET A 187 14.56 20.22 -16.88
N ALA A 188 14.90 19.28 -17.75
CA ALA A 188 16.28 19.04 -18.16
C ALA A 188 16.92 20.30 -18.78
N GLU A 189 16.21 21.01 -19.67
CA GLU A 189 16.72 22.25 -20.26
C GLU A 189 16.70 23.42 -19.26
N LYS A 190 15.63 23.57 -18.45
CA LYS A 190 15.54 24.63 -17.43
C LYS A 190 16.65 24.51 -16.39
N LEU A 191 17.03 23.29 -16.01
CA LEU A 191 18.03 23.00 -14.99
C LEU A 191 19.43 22.80 -15.56
N LYS A 192 19.62 22.86 -16.88
CA LYS A 192 20.86 22.51 -17.57
C LYS A 192 22.12 23.10 -16.94
N PHE A 193 22.10 24.39 -16.63
CA PHE A 193 23.22 25.13 -16.03
C PHE A 193 23.23 25.17 -14.50
N ALA A 194 22.22 24.60 -13.83
CA ALA A 194 22.21 24.54 -12.37
C ALA A 194 23.27 23.54 -11.88
N GLU A 195 24.14 24.00 -11.00
CA GLU A 195 25.17 23.24 -10.30
C GLU A 195 24.68 22.76 -8.92
N GLU A 196 25.46 21.90 -8.26
CA GLU A 196 25.10 21.42 -6.92
C GLU A 196 25.04 22.58 -5.91
N GLY A 197 23.94 22.69 -5.17
CA GLY A 197 23.70 23.75 -4.20
C GLY A 197 22.96 24.96 -4.77
N ASP A 198 22.73 25.02 -6.08
CA ASP A 198 22.03 26.15 -6.70
C ASP A 198 20.56 26.24 -6.27
N VAL A 199 20.06 27.47 -6.25
CA VAL A 199 18.65 27.80 -6.01
C VAL A 199 18.02 28.22 -7.34
N VAL A 200 17.04 27.44 -7.81
CA VAL A 200 16.33 27.69 -9.07
C VAL A 200 14.94 28.22 -8.79
N ASP A 201 14.62 29.38 -9.37
CA ASP A 201 13.30 29.99 -9.25
C ASP A 201 12.25 29.28 -10.13
N MET A 202 11.16 28.87 -9.47
CA MET A 202 10.01 28.18 -10.07
C MET A 202 8.81 29.12 -10.30
N GLY A 203 8.96 30.41 -10.00
CA GLY A 203 7.95 31.43 -10.17
C GLY A 203 6.72 31.24 -9.27
N ASP A 204 5.56 31.66 -9.76
CA ASP A 204 4.27 31.58 -9.04
C ASP A 204 3.62 30.19 -9.06
N SER A 205 4.38 29.14 -9.40
CA SER A 205 3.85 27.77 -9.45
C SER A 205 3.43 27.30 -8.06
N ASP A 206 2.35 26.52 -7.98
CA ASP A 206 1.90 25.94 -6.71
C ASP A 206 2.85 24.79 -6.29
N ALA A 207 3.44 24.93 -5.10
CA ALA A 207 4.39 23.97 -4.58
C ALA A 207 3.75 22.64 -4.17
N ASN A 208 2.48 22.64 -3.74
CA ASN A 208 1.75 21.41 -3.41
C ASN A 208 1.44 20.59 -4.66
N ASP A 209 1.02 21.26 -5.74
CA ASP A 209 0.85 20.58 -7.05
C ASP A 209 2.18 19.99 -7.52
N PHE A 210 3.29 20.73 -7.38
CA PHE A 210 4.61 20.19 -7.74
C PHE A 210 5.07 19.04 -6.83
N LYS A 211 4.72 19.04 -5.53
CA LYS A 211 4.99 17.90 -4.64
C LYS A 211 4.28 16.64 -5.12
N GLU A 212 3.05 16.74 -5.64
CA GLU A 212 2.36 15.59 -6.22
C GLU A 212 3.14 14.98 -7.39
N LEU A 213 3.68 15.84 -8.26
CA LEU A 213 4.56 15.42 -9.34
C LEU A 213 5.80 14.69 -8.80
N LEU A 214 6.46 15.28 -7.80
CA LEU A 214 7.63 14.67 -7.15
C LEU A 214 7.31 13.32 -6.50
N TYR A 215 6.14 13.16 -5.86
CA TYR A 215 5.77 11.89 -5.27
C TYR A 215 5.60 10.77 -6.31
N GLN A 216 5.28 11.09 -7.57
CA GLN A 216 5.23 10.11 -8.66
C GLN A 216 6.59 9.83 -9.29
N ILE A 217 7.56 10.73 -9.11
CA ILE A 217 8.94 10.61 -9.60
C ILE A 217 9.81 9.83 -8.61
N TYR A 218 9.71 10.16 -7.32
CA TYR A 218 10.37 9.44 -6.24
C TYR A 218 9.71 8.06 -6.04
N PRO A 219 10.42 7.05 -5.50
CA PRO A 219 9.90 5.70 -5.28
C PRO A 219 8.96 5.65 -4.07
N THR A 220 7.92 6.46 -4.09
CA THR A 220 6.84 6.45 -3.12
C THR A 220 5.77 5.44 -3.53
N LYS A 221 4.85 5.15 -2.62
CA LYS A 221 3.65 4.34 -2.87
C LYS A 221 2.41 5.22 -2.96
N ARG A 222 2.57 6.54 -3.20
CA ARG A 222 1.47 7.47 -3.36
C ARG A 222 0.70 7.14 -4.64
N PRO A 223 -0.60 6.78 -4.56
CA PRO A 223 -1.39 6.47 -5.75
C PRO A 223 -1.49 7.66 -6.70
N ILE A 224 -1.57 7.41 -8.00
CA ILE A 224 -1.64 8.48 -9.01
C ILE A 224 -2.90 9.35 -8.88
N TRP A 225 -4.00 8.77 -8.39
CA TRP A 225 -5.27 9.46 -8.17
C TRP A 225 -5.35 10.19 -6.83
N ALA A 226 -4.27 10.19 -6.04
CA ALA A 226 -4.24 10.76 -4.69
C ALA A 226 -4.65 12.24 -4.63
N ASN A 227 -4.19 13.02 -5.61
CA ASN A 227 -4.60 14.37 -5.93
C ASN A 227 -4.44 14.52 -7.46
N LEU A 228 -5.32 13.87 -8.21
CA LEU A 228 -5.22 13.76 -9.67
C LEU A 228 -5.17 15.15 -10.33
N GLU A 229 -5.93 16.11 -9.82
CA GLU A 229 -6.00 17.48 -10.37
C GLU A 229 -4.67 18.22 -10.18
N GLY A 230 -4.16 18.26 -8.95
CA GLY A 230 -2.88 18.93 -8.68
C GLY A 230 -1.71 18.27 -9.39
N LEU A 231 -1.70 16.93 -9.44
CA LEU A 231 -0.73 16.17 -10.21
C LEU A 231 -0.80 16.53 -11.70
N THR A 232 -2.00 16.59 -12.28
CA THR A 232 -2.17 16.87 -13.71
C THR A 232 -1.73 18.29 -14.06
N ARG A 233 -2.15 19.29 -13.27
CA ARG A 233 -1.72 20.68 -13.45
C ARG A 233 -0.19 20.81 -13.45
N ALA A 234 0.49 20.19 -12.48
CA ALA A 234 1.94 20.19 -12.43
C ALA A 234 2.57 19.42 -13.61
N ALA A 235 2.05 18.22 -13.93
CA ALA A 235 2.60 17.42 -15.01
C ALA A 235 2.52 18.14 -16.37
N VAL A 236 1.38 18.78 -16.68
CA VAL A 236 1.19 19.57 -17.90
C VAL A 236 2.03 20.85 -17.85
N GLY A 237 1.98 21.61 -16.75
CA GLY A 237 2.71 22.88 -16.61
C GLY A 237 4.22 22.73 -16.74
N PHE A 238 4.79 21.64 -16.22
CA PHE A 238 6.22 21.33 -16.29
C PHE A 238 6.59 20.33 -17.41
N ARG A 239 5.64 20.01 -18.30
CA ARG A 239 5.82 19.07 -19.42
C ARG A 239 6.51 17.78 -18.99
N ALA A 240 6.03 17.20 -17.90
CA ALA A 240 6.53 15.94 -17.37
C ALA A 240 5.90 14.77 -18.14
N ASP A 241 6.29 14.63 -19.40
CA ASP A 241 5.71 13.68 -20.37
C ASP A 241 5.65 12.24 -19.81
N GLY A 242 6.69 11.80 -19.09
CA GLY A 242 6.70 10.47 -18.48
C GLY A 242 5.64 10.27 -17.39
N ILE A 243 5.19 11.36 -16.75
CA ILE A 243 4.08 11.34 -15.78
C ILE A 243 2.74 11.51 -16.50
N ILE A 244 2.67 12.35 -17.53
CA ILE A 244 1.50 12.49 -18.39
C ILE A 244 1.11 11.14 -19.02
N ASP A 245 2.07 10.35 -19.49
CA ASP A 245 1.84 8.99 -20.01
C ASP A 245 1.23 8.05 -18.95
N ARG A 246 1.67 8.16 -17.69
CA ARG A 246 1.12 7.37 -16.57
C ARG A 246 -0.30 7.80 -16.23
N ILE A 247 -0.57 9.11 -16.17
CA ILE A 247 -1.92 9.66 -15.95
C ILE A 247 -2.84 9.20 -17.08
N THR A 248 -2.35 9.26 -18.32
CA THR A 248 -3.07 8.81 -19.50
C THR A 248 -3.45 7.34 -19.40
N SER A 249 -2.47 6.49 -19.09
CA SER A 249 -2.69 5.06 -18.89
C SER A 249 -3.69 4.77 -17.76
N TYR A 250 -3.66 5.56 -16.68
CA TYR A 250 -4.61 5.41 -15.58
C TYR A 250 -6.04 5.72 -16.00
N ILE A 251 -6.30 6.88 -16.61
CA ILE A 251 -7.65 7.29 -17.01
C ILE A 251 -8.22 6.35 -18.07
N VAL A 252 -7.40 5.98 -19.07
CA VAL A 252 -7.82 5.08 -20.15
C VAL A 252 -8.26 3.72 -19.60
N ASN A 253 -7.52 3.15 -18.63
CA ASN A 253 -7.79 1.83 -18.07
C ASN A 253 -8.74 1.85 -16.85
N TYR A 254 -9.31 3.01 -16.48
CA TYR A 254 -10.20 3.09 -15.32
C TYR A 254 -11.56 2.43 -15.63
N GLU A 255 -11.81 1.24 -15.08
CA GLU A 255 -12.98 0.40 -15.43
C GLU A 255 -14.32 0.98 -14.97
N SER A 256 -14.33 1.79 -13.90
CA SER A 256 -15.56 2.33 -13.31
C SER A 256 -16.14 3.54 -14.07
N MET A 257 -15.55 3.93 -15.20
CA MET A 257 -15.95 5.12 -15.97
C MET A 257 -16.18 4.76 -17.44
N HIS A 258 -17.31 5.20 -17.99
CA HIS A 258 -17.63 5.03 -19.41
C HIS A 258 -16.74 5.93 -20.29
N MET A 259 -16.63 5.62 -21.58
CA MET A 259 -15.72 6.32 -22.49
C MET A 259 -16.03 7.82 -22.58
N GLU A 260 -17.30 8.18 -22.67
CA GLU A 260 -17.79 9.55 -22.74
C GLU A 260 -17.41 10.33 -21.48
N GLN A 261 -17.55 9.71 -20.30
CA GLN A 261 -17.13 10.28 -19.03
C GLN A 261 -15.60 10.45 -18.96
N LYS A 262 -14.82 9.51 -19.51
CA LYS A 262 -13.36 9.62 -19.60
C LYS A 262 -12.92 10.78 -20.50
N ILE A 263 -13.62 11.01 -21.62
CA ILE A 263 -13.36 12.15 -22.50
C ILE A 263 -13.68 13.46 -21.78
N THR A 264 -14.86 13.57 -21.15
CA THR A 264 -15.23 14.77 -20.38
C THR A 264 -14.23 15.07 -19.27
N GLU A 265 -13.78 14.05 -18.54
CA GLU A 265 -12.77 14.20 -17.49
C GLU A 265 -11.40 14.60 -18.07
N ALA A 266 -11.00 14.03 -19.21
CA ALA A 266 -9.76 14.41 -19.89
C ALA A 266 -9.77 15.86 -20.39
N ILE A 267 -10.92 16.35 -20.87
CA ILE A 267 -11.10 17.75 -21.26
C ILE A 267 -10.95 18.65 -20.04
N ARG A 268 -11.63 18.32 -18.94
CA ARG A 268 -11.56 19.06 -17.67
C ARG A 268 -10.14 19.14 -17.11
N LEU A 269 -9.36 18.09 -17.30
CA LEU A 269 -7.97 17.98 -16.85
C LEU A 269 -6.94 18.49 -17.88
N GLU A 270 -7.37 19.00 -19.03
CA GLU A 270 -6.50 19.48 -20.13
C GLU A 270 -5.51 18.42 -20.63
N LEU A 271 -5.98 17.16 -20.74
CA LEU A 271 -5.19 16.02 -21.20
C LEU A 271 -5.60 15.58 -22.61
N PRO A 272 -5.18 16.30 -23.67
CA PRO A 272 -5.51 15.94 -25.05
C PRO A 272 -5.02 14.54 -25.41
N ASN A 273 -3.92 14.10 -24.79
CA ASN A 273 -3.35 12.78 -25.00
C ASN A 273 -4.34 11.65 -24.65
N VAL A 274 -5.12 11.82 -23.57
CA VAL A 274 -6.12 10.83 -23.16
C VAL A 274 -7.22 10.72 -24.21
N ILE A 275 -7.72 11.85 -24.70
CA ILE A 275 -8.77 11.90 -25.73
C ILE A 275 -8.28 11.22 -27.01
N GLU A 276 -7.07 11.58 -27.48
CA GLU A 276 -6.46 10.99 -28.68
C GLU A 276 -6.38 9.45 -28.57
N GLU A 277 -5.97 8.92 -27.41
CA GLU A 277 -5.82 7.48 -27.21
C GLU A 277 -7.14 6.73 -27.04
N LEU A 278 -8.11 7.31 -26.33
CA LEU A 278 -9.45 6.75 -26.19
C LEU A 278 -10.12 6.61 -27.56
N VAL A 279 -10.12 7.68 -28.36
CA VAL A 279 -10.74 7.71 -29.69
C VAL A 279 -10.01 6.77 -30.64
N TYR A 280 -8.68 6.76 -30.63
CA TYR A 280 -7.90 5.86 -31.47
C TYR A 280 -8.17 4.39 -31.17
N LYS A 281 -8.20 4.00 -29.88
CA LYS A 281 -8.51 2.62 -29.46
C LYS A 281 -9.94 2.22 -29.86
N ALA A 282 -10.89 3.12 -29.64
CA ALA A 282 -12.29 2.88 -29.99
C ALA A 282 -12.52 2.81 -31.52
N GLU A 283 -11.75 3.54 -32.32
CA GLU A 283 -11.84 3.38 -33.78
C GLU A 283 -11.21 2.07 -34.24
N GLN A 284 -10.10 1.65 -33.62
CA GLN A 284 -9.42 0.38 -33.92
C GLN A 284 -10.28 -0.85 -33.60
N ASP A 285 -11.06 -0.83 -32.52
CA ASP A 285 -11.95 -1.94 -32.14
C ASP A 285 -13.39 -1.81 -32.70
N GLY A 286 -13.70 -0.71 -33.39
CA GLY A 286 -15.01 -0.43 -33.99
C GLY A 286 -16.03 0.22 -33.05
N TYR A 287 -15.71 0.37 -31.75
CA TYR A 287 -16.60 0.97 -30.77
C TYR A 287 -16.94 2.44 -31.08
N TRP A 288 -16.02 3.20 -31.66
CA TRP A 288 -16.24 4.60 -32.03
C TRP A 288 -17.37 4.75 -33.04
N ALA A 289 -17.36 3.94 -34.10
CA ALA A 289 -18.41 3.94 -35.11
C ALA A 289 -19.78 3.57 -34.52
N ASP A 290 -19.82 2.68 -33.53
CA ASP A 290 -21.05 2.29 -32.85
C ASP A 290 -21.61 3.43 -31.99
N ILE A 291 -20.76 4.15 -31.25
CA ILE A 291 -21.20 5.31 -30.45
C ILE A 291 -21.76 6.43 -31.33
N ILE A 292 -21.12 6.73 -32.47
CA ILE A 292 -21.63 7.72 -33.44
C ILE A 292 -22.99 7.30 -33.99
N ARG A 293 -23.14 6.02 -34.36
CA ARG A 293 -24.40 5.46 -34.87
C ARG A 293 -25.52 5.54 -33.83
N ASN A 294 -25.19 5.43 -32.55
CA ASN A 294 -26.12 5.56 -31.43
C ASN A 294 -26.47 7.01 -31.09
N GLY A 295 -25.95 7.99 -31.82
CA GLY A 295 -26.37 9.39 -31.76
C GLY A 295 -25.38 10.35 -31.11
N LEU A 296 -24.16 9.91 -30.74
CA LEU A 296 -23.14 10.85 -30.27
C LEU A 296 -22.74 11.79 -31.41
N ASN A 297 -22.81 13.09 -31.17
CA ASN A 297 -22.20 14.11 -32.03
C ASN A 297 -21.00 14.74 -31.29
N PRO A 298 -19.76 14.28 -31.56
CA PRO A 298 -18.57 14.74 -30.83
C PRO A 298 -18.31 16.24 -30.96
N GLU A 299 -18.69 16.86 -32.08
CA GLU A 299 -18.52 18.31 -32.30
C GLU A 299 -19.42 19.13 -31.37
N LEU A 300 -20.67 18.68 -31.17
CA LEU A 300 -21.61 19.33 -30.26
C LEU A 300 -21.27 19.07 -28.79
N GLU A 301 -20.87 17.84 -28.46
CA GLU A 301 -20.64 17.42 -27.06
C GLU A 301 -19.29 17.91 -26.51
N TYR A 302 -18.25 17.94 -27.35
CA TYR A 302 -16.88 18.28 -26.92
C TYR A 302 -16.37 19.59 -27.51
N GLY A 303 -17.08 20.20 -28.45
CA GLY A 303 -16.72 21.46 -29.09
C GLY A 303 -15.78 21.30 -30.29
N ASP A 304 -15.87 22.30 -31.18
CA ASP A 304 -15.16 22.33 -32.47
C ASP A 304 -13.63 22.16 -32.34
N ALA A 305 -13.02 22.81 -31.36
CA ALA A 305 -11.57 22.78 -31.16
C ALA A 305 -11.05 21.36 -30.86
N ILE A 306 -11.72 20.63 -29.97
CA ILE A 306 -11.34 19.27 -29.59
C ILE A 306 -11.64 18.30 -30.74
N TYR A 307 -12.79 18.48 -31.38
CA TYR A 307 -13.20 17.65 -32.50
C TYR A 307 -12.21 17.73 -33.67
N ASN A 308 -11.90 18.94 -34.14
CA ASN A 308 -11.03 19.15 -35.29
C ASN A 308 -9.54 18.90 -34.98
N SER A 309 -9.07 19.27 -33.79
CA SER A 309 -7.62 19.24 -33.48
C SER A 309 -7.15 17.92 -32.87
N ILE A 310 -8.05 17.12 -32.30
CA ILE A 310 -7.69 15.90 -31.56
C ILE A 310 -8.44 14.69 -32.10
N ILE A 311 -9.77 14.73 -32.13
CA ILE A 311 -10.61 13.57 -32.46
C ILE A 311 -10.42 13.17 -33.93
N LEU A 312 -10.60 14.09 -34.88
CA LEU A 312 -10.47 13.79 -36.31
C LEU A 312 -9.06 13.24 -36.68
N PRO A 313 -7.95 13.86 -36.23
CA PRO A 313 -6.62 13.29 -36.43
C PRO A 313 -6.45 11.89 -35.83
N ALA A 314 -6.98 11.63 -34.62
CA ALA A 314 -6.90 10.33 -33.98
C ALA A 314 -7.62 9.24 -34.79
N VAL A 315 -8.83 9.54 -35.29
CA VAL A 315 -9.61 8.63 -36.17
C VAL A 315 -8.88 8.37 -37.48
N ALA A 316 -8.36 9.42 -38.13
CA ALA A 316 -7.61 9.28 -39.38
C ALA A 316 -6.35 8.41 -39.19
N LYS A 317 -5.65 8.60 -38.07
CA LYS A 317 -4.48 7.80 -37.69
C LYS A 317 -4.85 6.35 -37.40
N ALA A 318 -5.96 6.10 -36.69
CA ALA A 318 -6.46 4.75 -36.46
C ALA A 318 -6.77 4.01 -37.78
N LYS A 319 -7.43 4.67 -38.74
CA LYS A 319 -7.75 4.06 -40.04
C LYS A 319 -6.53 3.75 -40.91
N SER A 320 -5.44 4.47 -40.72
CA SER A 320 -4.22 4.33 -41.52
C SER A 320 -3.20 3.34 -40.93
N LEU A 321 -3.33 2.97 -39.65
CA LEU A 321 -2.41 2.07 -38.97
C LEU A 321 -3.02 0.66 -38.76
N PRO A 322 -2.21 -0.40 -38.84
CA PRO A 322 -2.67 -1.75 -38.54
C PRO A 322 -3.21 -1.90 -37.12
N LEU A 323 -4.18 -2.81 -36.95
CA LEU A 323 -4.76 -3.15 -35.65
C LEU A 323 -3.69 -3.52 -34.63
N GLY A 324 -3.81 -2.94 -33.43
CA GLY A 324 -2.89 -3.15 -32.31
C GLY A 324 -1.63 -2.27 -32.33
N THR A 325 -1.43 -1.45 -33.37
CA THR A 325 -0.33 -0.46 -33.38
C THR A 325 -0.58 0.59 -32.29
N PRO A 326 0.37 0.87 -31.38
CA PRO A 326 0.20 1.92 -30.38
C PRO A 326 0.20 3.29 -31.05
N ILE A 327 -0.68 4.20 -30.59
CA ILE A 327 -0.79 5.55 -31.14
C ILE A 327 0.47 6.40 -30.90
N ARG A 328 1.15 6.19 -29.78
CA ARG A 328 2.33 6.94 -29.35
C ARG A 328 3.45 5.98 -28.96
N GLU A 329 4.69 6.41 -29.20
CA GLU A 329 5.85 5.76 -28.60
C GLU A 329 5.83 5.97 -27.08
N GLN A 330 6.25 4.97 -26.33
CA GLN A 330 6.44 5.11 -24.89
C GLN A 330 7.53 6.15 -24.61
N PHE A 331 7.28 7.08 -23.68
CA PHE A 331 8.28 8.06 -23.27
C PHE A 331 9.56 7.38 -22.73
N PHE A 332 9.41 6.40 -21.84
CA PHE A 332 10.54 5.65 -21.31
C PHE A 332 10.94 4.49 -22.23
N LYS A 333 11.99 4.72 -23.03
CA LYS A 333 12.59 3.68 -23.89
C LYS A 333 13.41 2.67 -23.06
N GLU A 334 13.64 1.49 -23.61
CA GLU A 334 14.52 0.51 -22.97
C GLU A 334 15.95 1.06 -22.87
N ILE A 335 16.53 0.96 -21.67
CA ILE A 335 17.86 1.51 -21.38
C ILE A 335 18.91 0.42 -21.52
N ASN A 336 19.92 0.70 -22.33
CA ASN A 336 21.14 -0.09 -22.36
C ASN A 336 22.18 0.53 -21.42
N PHE A 337 22.28 -0.01 -20.21
CA PHE A 337 23.23 0.47 -19.21
C PHE A 337 24.70 0.28 -19.59
N ARG A 338 25.03 -0.53 -20.61
CA ARG A 338 26.43 -0.76 -21.02
C ARG A 338 26.95 0.30 -21.99
N SER A 339 26.05 1.08 -22.59
CA SER A 339 26.42 2.13 -23.52
C SER A 339 26.62 3.45 -22.78
N PRO A 340 27.73 4.16 -22.99
CA PRO A 340 27.88 5.51 -22.47
C PRO A 340 26.80 6.44 -23.06
N PRO A 341 26.44 7.53 -22.37
CA PRO A 341 25.54 8.53 -22.91
C PRO A 341 26.13 9.12 -24.20
N LYS A 342 25.25 9.47 -25.15
CA LYS A 342 25.67 10.06 -26.43
C LYS A 342 26.32 11.43 -26.25
N ASN A 343 25.94 12.16 -25.20
CA ASN A 343 26.48 13.46 -24.87
C ASN A 343 27.65 13.30 -23.89
N VAL A 344 28.83 13.80 -24.27
CA VAL A 344 30.05 13.73 -23.45
C VAL A 344 29.92 14.57 -22.16
N ASN A 345 29.06 15.59 -22.16
CA ASN A 345 28.80 16.47 -21.03
C ASN A 345 27.54 16.08 -20.24
N ASP A 346 27.17 14.80 -20.25
CA ASP A 346 26.05 14.31 -19.44
C ASP A 346 26.45 14.22 -17.96
N HIS A 347 26.07 15.25 -17.20
CA HIS A 347 26.27 15.32 -15.75
C HIS A 347 25.22 14.54 -14.94
N GLU A 348 24.23 13.95 -15.60
CA GLU A 348 23.14 13.21 -14.97
C GLU A 348 23.44 11.72 -14.84
N THR A 349 24.46 11.25 -15.56
CA THR A 349 24.90 9.85 -15.57
C THR A 349 26.16 9.66 -14.72
N VAL A 350 26.18 8.58 -13.95
CA VAL A 350 27.34 8.11 -13.18
C VAL A 350 27.70 6.68 -13.57
N VAL A 351 28.96 6.30 -13.36
CA VAL A 351 29.42 4.94 -13.64
C VAL A 351 29.27 4.08 -12.38
N LEU A 352 28.61 2.94 -12.54
CA LEU A 352 28.54 1.83 -11.59
C LEU A 352 29.35 0.65 -12.14
N ILE A 353 30.40 0.24 -11.43
CA ILE A 353 31.25 -0.89 -11.78
C ILE A 353 30.75 -2.14 -11.05
N VAL A 354 30.38 -3.16 -11.82
CA VAL A 354 29.92 -4.46 -11.31
C VAL A 354 30.76 -5.56 -11.93
N SER A 355 31.52 -6.29 -11.10
CA SER A 355 32.41 -7.37 -11.58
C SER A 355 33.36 -6.92 -12.72
N GLY A 356 33.85 -5.68 -12.66
CA GLY A 356 34.73 -5.09 -13.68
C GLY A 356 34.03 -4.46 -14.88
N THR A 357 32.73 -4.71 -15.06
CA THR A 357 31.93 -4.10 -16.14
C THR A 357 31.41 -2.74 -15.73
N LYS A 358 31.54 -1.73 -16.60
CA LYS A 358 30.98 -0.39 -16.40
C LYS A 358 29.52 -0.35 -16.85
N LEU A 359 28.66 0.10 -15.95
CA LEU A 359 27.26 0.43 -16.21
C LEU A 359 27.06 1.94 -16.04
N TYR A 360 26.34 2.56 -16.95
CA TYR A 360 26.02 3.98 -16.97
C TYR A 360 24.61 4.16 -16.43
N VAL A 361 24.48 4.74 -15.25
CA VAL A 361 23.23 4.84 -14.49
C VAL A 361 22.91 6.28 -14.09
N ASN A 362 21.64 6.59 -13.92
CA ASN A 362 21.17 7.92 -13.56
C ASN A 362 21.52 8.21 -12.10
N LYS A 363 22.21 9.33 -11.89
CA LYS A 363 22.70 9.78 -10.57
C LYS A 363 21.57 9.91 -9.56
N GLY A 364 20.44 10.50 -9.97
CA GLY A 364 19.29 10.76 -9.11
C GLY A 364 18.62 9.48 -8.62
N ILE A 365 18.43 8.49 -9.51
CA ILE A 365 17.88 7.18 -9.14
C ILE A 365 18.75 6.49 -8.10
N MET A 366 20.07 6.51 -8.29
CA MET A 366 21.00 5.87 -7.37
C MET A 366 21.02 6.58 -6.01
N LYS A 367 21.02 7.92 -6.00
CA LYS A 367 20.94 8.73 -4.77
C LYS A 367 19.70 8.39 -3.95
N VAL A 368 18.53 8.36 -4.58
CA VAL A 368 17.27 8.05 -3.91
C VAL A 368 17.19 6.59 -3.42
N ASN A 369 17.93 5.69 -4.03
CA ASN A 369 18.07 4.29 -3.59
C ASN A 369 19.31 4.04 -2.72
N ASN A 370 19.90 5.09 -2.11
CA ASN A 370 21.09 5.04 -1.27
C ASN A 370 22.38 4.63 -2.03
N ASP A 371 23.06 5.62 -2.59
CA ASP A 371 24.36 5.41 -3.23
C ASP A 371 25.56 5.48 -2.26
N ALA A 372 25.34 5.76 -0.97
CA ALA A 372 26.41 6.00 -0.01
C ALA A 372 27.18 4.73 0.38
N MET A 373 26.53 3.57 0.31
CA MET A 373 27.12 2.28 0.68
C MET A 373 27.99 1.66 -0.43
N PHE A 374 28.00 2.25 -1.62
CA PHE A 374 28.87 1.80 -2.71
C PHE A 374 30.32 2.23 -2.48
N GLY A 375 31.26 1.32 -2.78
CA GLY A 375 32.67 1.69 -2.84
C GLY A 375 32.89 2.76 -3.91
N ARG A 376 33.98 3.54 -3.79
CA ARG A 376 34.31 4.59 -4.76
C ARG A 376 35.68 4.35 -5.38
N SER A 377 35.78 4.51 -6.70
CA SER A 377 37.07 4.55 -7.38
C SER A 377 37.76 5.90 -7.17
N ASN A 378 39.03 6.01 -7.52
CA ASN A 378 39.76 7.30 -7.49
C ASN A 378 39.15 8.37 -8.39
N ARG A 379 38.26 7.97 -9.33
CA ARG A 379 37.51 8.87 -10.22
C ARG A 379 36.09 9.16 -9.73
N GLY A 380 35.73 8.70 -8.53
CA GLY A 380 34.38 8.83 -7.96
C GLY A 380 33.34 7.84 -8.49
N GLU A 381 33.73 6.92 -9.37
CA GLU A 381 32.84 5.88 -9.92
C GLU A 381 32.38 4.96 -8.79
N MET A 382 31.11 4.55 -8.80
CA MET A 382 30.55 3.61 -7.83
C MET A 382 31.06 2.21 -8.10
N ILE A 383 31.36 1.45 -7.06
CA ILE A 383 31.82 0.07 -7.14
C ILE A 383 30.86 -0.81 -6.34
N ALA A 384 30.16 -1.70 -7.05
CA ALA A 384 29.38 -2.78 -6.47
C ALA A 384 30.31 -3.97 -6.17
N GLN A 385 30.63 -4.15 -4.90
CA GLN A 385 31.37 -5.30 -4.39
C GLN A 385 30.48 -6.54 -4.33
N VAL A 386 30.98 -7.63 -4.89
CA VAL A 386 30.32 -8.94 -4.82
C VAL A 386 30.85 -9.67 -3.60
N ASN A 387 30.02 -9.80 -2.56
CA ASN A 387 30.35 -10.59 -1.39
C ASN A 387 30.12 -12.09 -1.64
N CYS A 388 30.65 -12.95 -0.76
CA CYS A 388 30.53 -14.41 -0.90
C CYS A 388 29.07 -14.88 -0.95
N GLU A 389 28.20 -14.30 -0.12
CA GLU A 389 26.78 -14.67 -0.07
C GLU A 389 26.08 -14.40 -1.41
N LEU A 390 26.31 -13.23 -2.02
CA LEU A 390 25.73 -12.91 -3.32
C LEU A 390 26.26 -13.85 -4.41
N ALA A 391 27.56 -14.17 -4.38
CA ALA A 391 28.16 -15.10 -5.32
C ALA A 391 27.54 -16.50 -5.21
N GLU A 392 27.30 -16.99 -4.00
CA GLU A 392 26.65 -18.27 -3.73
C GLU A 392 25.20 -18.29 -4.22
N GLU A 393 24.40 -17.26 -3.91
CA GLU A 393 23.01 -17.17 -4.39
C GLU A 393 22.94 -17.08 -5.92
N CYS A 394 23.85 -16.33 -6.55
CA CYS A 394 23.95 -16.27 -8.01
C CYS A 394 24.33 -17.63 -8.63
N ALA A 395 25.27 -18.35 -8.02
CA ALA A 395 25.71 -19.67 -8.49
C ALA A 395 24.58 -20.70 -8.44
N LYS A 396 23.74 -20.69 -7.40
CA LYS A 396 22.56 -21.58 -7.27
C LYS A 396 21.62 -21.48 -8.47
N ILE A 397 21.48 -20.29 -9.04
CA ILE A 397 20.59 -20.02 -10.19
C ILE A 397 21.34 -19.94 -11.53
N LYS A 398 22.65 -20.24 -11.56
CA LYS A 398 23.50 -20.17 -12.76
C LYS A 398 23.45 -18.78 -13.45
N LYS A 399 23.38 -17.70 -12.66
CA LYS A 399 23.45 -16.31 -13.15
C LYS A 399 24.70 -15.63 -12.59
N THR A 400 25.10 -14.52 -13.21
CA THR A 400 26.21 -13.70 -12.72
C THR A 400 25.68 -12.56 -11.84
N PRO A 401 26.49 -12.03 -10.91
CA PRO A 401 26.15 -10.83 -10.16
C PRO A 401 25.81 -9.64 -11.06
N LEU A 402 26.50 -9.51 -12.21
CA LEU A 402 26.19 -8.50 -13.22
C LEU A 402 24.74 -8.58 -13.72
N TYR A 403 24.27 -9.77 -14.08
CA TYR A 403 22.88 -9.97 -14.54
C TYR A 403 21.86 -9.58 -13.46
N VAL A 404 22.14 -9.96 -12.21
CA VAL A 404 21.27 -9.62 -11.07
C VAL A 404 21.19 -8.11 -10.88
N VAL A 405 22.31 -7.40 -10.96
CA VAL A 405 22.33 -5.93 -10.83
C VAL A 405 21.65 -5.25 -12.03
N GLU A 406 21.84 -5.74 -13.25
CA GLU A 406 21.13 -5.21 -14.42
C GLU A 406 19.60 -5.37 -14.28
N ALA A 407 19.13 -6.51 -13.79
CA ALA A 407 17.71 -6.72 -13.51
C ALA A 407 17.17 -5.77 -12.42
N LEU A 408 17.96 -5.52 -11.36
CA LEU A 408 17.62 -4.52 -10.34
C LEU A 408 17.49 -3.12 -10.94
N LEU A 409 18.44 -2.72 -11.78
CA LEU A 409 18.43 -1.41 -12.42
C LEU A 409 17.18 -1.24 -13.30
N GLN A 410 16.84 -2.25 -14.10
CA GLN A 410 15.60 -2.22 -14.89
C GLN A 410 14.33 -2.12 -14.02
N HIS A 411 14.37 -2.63 -12.79
CA HIS A 411 13.26 -2.56 -11.85
C HIS A 411 13.13 -1.20 -11.16
N ILE A 412 14.23 -0.60 -10.68
CA ILE A 412 14.18 0.68 -9.94
C ILE A 412 14.04 1.91 -10.85
N TYR A 413 14.23 1.73 -12.14
CA TYR A 413 14.01 2.77 -13.15
C TYR A 413 12.52 2.93 -13.50
N PRO A 414 12.12 4.04 -14.15
CA PRO A 414 10.71 4.34 -14.41
C PRO A 414 9.92 3.30 -15.21
N GLN A 415 10.60 2.46 -15.99
CA GLN A 415 10.01 1.32 -16.72
C GLN A 415 9.45 0.26 -15.75
N ASN A 416 9.97 0.22 -14.51
CA ASN A 416 9.53 -0.67 -13.44
C ASN A 416 9.40 -2.13 -13.92
N LYS A 417 10.45 -2.65 -14.59
CA LYS A 417 10.38 -4.00 -15.15
C LYS A 417 10.13 -5.02 -14.02
N PRO A 418 9.25 -6.02 -14.25
CA PRO A 418 8.98 -7.04 -13.25
C PRO A 418 10.22 -7.89 -12.99
N ILE A 419 10.41 -8.27 -11.73
CA ILE A 419 11.55 -9.10 -11.33
C ILE A 419 11.17 -10.57 -11.50
N GLU A 420 12.01 -11.34 -12.19
CA GLU A 420 11.86 -12.79 -12.26
C GLU A 420 12.01 -13.42 -10.85
N SER A 421 11.11 -14.33 -10.47
CA SER A 421 11.10 -15.01 -9.16
C SER A 421 12.46 -15.62 -8.76
N ILE A 422 13.20 -16.18 -9.71
CA ILE A 422 14.52 -16.78 -9.47
C ILE A 422 15.57 -15.76 -8.99
N LEU A 423 15.38 -14.47 -9.26
CA LEU A 423 16.32 -13.40 -8.91
C LEU A 423 16.07 -12.81 -7.52
N LEU A 424 14.93 -13.09 -6.89
CA LEU A 424 14.54 -12.40 -5.65
C LEU A 424 15.53 -12.60 -4.50
N ARG A 425 16.11 -13.79 -4.35
CA ARG A 425 17.07 -14.12 -3.26
C ARG A 425 18.40 -13.37 -3.44
N PRO A 426 19.11 -13.47 -4.58
CA PRO A 426 20.33 -12.69 -4.77
C PRO A 426 20.06 -11.17 -4.74
N LEU A 427 18.89 -10.72 -5.20
CA LEU A 427 18.49 -9.31 -5.07
C LEU A 427 18.30 -8.86 -3.63
N LEU A 428 17.71 -9.69 -2.75
CA LEU A 428 17.63 -9.41 -1.32
C LEU A 428 19.03 -9.22 -0.72
N VAL A 429 19.97 -10.14 -1.03
CA VAL A 429 21.36 -10.04 -0.54
C VAL A 429 21.99 -8.72 -0.96
N PHE A 430 21.87 -8.39 -2.25
CA PHE A 430 22.43 -7.16 -2.81
C PHE A 430 21.79 -5.92 -2.17
N CYS A 431 20.47 -5.81 -2.21
CA CYS A 431 19.74 -4.64 -1.72
C CYS A 431 19.93 -4.44 -0.21
N ASN A 432 20.03 -5.51 0.57
CA ASN A 432 20.33 -5.43 1.99
C ASN A 432 21.76 -4.92 2.25
N THR A 433 22.75 -5.43 1.50
CA THR A 433 24.16 -5.00 1.59
C THR A 433 24.30 -3.49 1.35
N TYR A 434 23.56 -2.96 0.38
CA TYR A 434 23.55 -1.54 0.03
C TYR A 434 22.46 -0.72 0.73
N GLN A 435 21.70 -1.32 1.66
CA GLN A 435 20.60 -0.69 2.39
C GLN A 435 19.57 0.02 1.48
N MET A 436 19.25 -0.59 0.33
CA MET A 436 18.30 -0.07 -0.66
C MET A 436 16.86 -0.33 -0.19
N LYS A 437 16.38 0.40 0.82
CA LYS A 437 15.10 0.13 1.52
C LYS A 437 13.89 0.04 0.58
N ASN A 438 13.79 0.95 -0.40
CA ASN A 438 12.68 0.96 -1.35
C ASN A 438 12.65 -0.30 -2.24
N ALA A 439 13.83 -0.72 -2.71
CA ALA A 439 13.98 -1.95 -3.47
C ALA A 439 13.68 -3.19 -2.60
N MET A 440 14.16 -3.22 -1.35
CA MET A 440 13.86 -4.28 -0.39
C MET A 440 12.36 -4.45 -0.18
N SER A 441 11.60 -3.37 0.04
CA SER A 441 10.14 -3.43 0.18
C SER A 441 9.46 -3.93 -1.10
N SER A 442 9.99 -3.58 -2.27
CA SER A 442 9.47 -4.11 -3.54
C SER A 442 9.71 -5.61 -3.67
N ILE A 443 10.93 -6.08 -3.37
CA ILE A 443 11.30 -7.49 -3.43
C ILE A 443 10.50 -8.31 -2.41
N GLU A 444 10.29 -7.78 -1.20
CA GLU A 444 9.44 -8.38 -0.17
C GLU A 444 8.01 -8.62 -0.68
N ASN A 445 7.43 -7.65 -1.40
CA ASN A 445 6.10 -7.80 -1.98
C ASN A 445 6.06 -8.93 -3.01
N HIS A 446 7.07 -9.06 -3.88
CA HIS A 446 7.17 -10.16 -4.84
C HIS A 446 7.31 -11.52 -4.13
N LEU A 447 8.16 -11.60 -3.09
CA LEU A 447 8.31 -12.81 -2.29
C LEU A 447 7.02 -13.21 -1.56
N SER A 448 6.28 -12.22 -1.07
CA SER A 448 4.99 -12.43 -0.39
C SER A 448 3.91 -12.96 -1.33
N GLN A 449 4.07 -12.78 -2.64
CA GLN A 449 3.18 -13.35 -3.66
C GLN A 449 3.56 -14.79 -4.04
N GLU A 450 4.78 -15.25 -3.78
CA GLU A 450 5.18 -16.64 -4.02
C GLU A 450 4.58 -17.57 -2.93
N PRO A 451 3.68 -18.51 -3.25
CA PRO A 451 3.23 -19.50 -2.28
C PRO A 451 4.34 -20.52 -1.98
N PRO A 452 4.46 -21.03 -0.73
CA PRO A 452 5.36 -22.14 -0.44
C PRO A 452 4.89 -23.39 -1.18
N THR A 453 5.84 -24.11 -1.76
CA THR A 453 5.60 -25.37 -2.50
C THR A 453 5.98 -26.61 -1.69
N SER A 454 6.65 -26.42 -0.55
CA SER A 454 7.09 -27.50 0.34
C SER A 454 7.29 -26.97 1.76
N PRO A 455 7.31 -27.84 2.79
CA PRO A 455 7.64 -27.45 4.15
C PRO A 455 9.01 -26.76 4.27
N THR A 456 10.02 -27.25 3.55
CA THR A 456 11.37 -26.67 3.54
C THR A 456 11.37 -25.26 2.94
N ARG A 457 10.64 -25.04 1.84
CA ARG A 457 10.49 -23.71 1.24
C ARG A 457 9.69 -22.77 2.15
N PHE A 458 8.75 -23.30 2.92
CA PHE A 458 8.00 -22.52 3.89
C PHE A 458 8.90 -22.00 5.02
N ILE A 459 9.78 -22.86 5.55
CA ILE A 459 10.81 -22.47 6.54
C ILE A 459 11.73 -21.38 5.98
N GLU A 460 12.19 -21.55 4.74
CA GLU A 460 13.06 -20.55 4.09
C GLU A 460 12.42 -19.16 4.11
N TYR A 461 11.12 -19.02 3.86
CA TYR A 461 10.47 -17.70 3.92
C TYR A 461 10.55 -17.07 5.31
N PHE A 462 10.43 -17.86 6.39
CA PHE A 462 10.65 -17.36 7.75
C PHE A 462 12.13 -17.04 8.01
N GLU A 463 13.07 -17.84 7.52
CA GLU A 463 14.50 -17.57 7.60
C GLU A 463 14.85 -16.23 6.90
N LEU A 464 14.32 -15.99 5.70
CA LEU A 464 14.49 -14.74 4.96
C LEU A 464 13.88 -13.55 5.72
N ALA A 465 12.69 -13.72 6.28
CA ALA A 465 12.02 -12.67 7.04
C ALA A 465 12.82 -12.26 8.28
N GLU A 466 13.33 -13.22 9.04
CA GLU A 466 14.17 -12.95 10.22
C GLU A 466 15.54 -12.36 9.88
N LYS A 467 16.13 -12.81 8.76
CA LYS A 467 17.47 -12.40 8.32
C LYS A 467 17.48 -10.97 7.82
N TYR A 468 16.48 -10.56 7.05
CA TYR A 468 16.42 -9.24 6.41
C TYR A 468 15.37 -8.28 7.01
N GLY A 469 14.65 -8.70 8.06
CA GLY A 469 13.65 -7.86 8.73
C GLY A 469 12.39 -7.62 7.87
N LEU A 470 11.95 -8.65 7.13
CA LEU A 470 10.81 -8.57 6.20
C LEU A 470 9.50 -8.90 6.94
N GLU A 471 8.93 -7.91 7.62
CA GLU A 471 7.73 -8.07 8.46
C GLU A 471 6.47 -8.46 7.67
N ASN A 472 6.28 -7.97 6.43
CA ASN A 472 5.14 -8.38 5.61
C ASN A 472 5.29 -9.82 5.12
N LEU A 473 6.52 -10.23 4.79
CA LEU A 473 6.78 -11.64 4.47
C LEU A 473 6.47 -12.55 5.68
N LEU A 474 6.88 -12.14 6.88
CA LEU A 474 6.54 -12.85 8.12
C LEU A 474 5.02 -12.95 8.31
N HIS A 475 4.31 -11.82 8.33
CA HIS A 475 2.87 -11.77 8.55
C HIS A 475 2.07 -12.57 7.50
N ARG A 476 2.43 -12.45 6.23
CA ARG A 476 1.79 -13.20 5.14
C ARG A 476 1.99 -14.70 5.30
N ASN A 477 3.18 -15.15 5.69
CA ASN A 477 3.45 -16.57 5.91
C ASN A 477 2.80 -17.11 7.19
N LEU A 478 2.69 -16.30 8.24
CA LEU A 478 1.90 -16.61 9.43
C LEU A 478 0.41 -16.80 9.08
N HIS A 479 -0.16 -15.94 8.22
CA HIS A 479 -1.53 -16.09 7.73
C HIS A 479 -1.71 -17.37 6.89
N ARG A 480 -0.72 -17.75 6.07
CA ARG A 480 -0.75 -18.98 5.26
C ARG A 480 -0.83 -20.26 6.11
N ILE A 481 -0.26 -20.28 7.32
CA ILE A 481 -0.34 -21.43 8.24
C ILE A 481 -1.79 -21.74 8.61
N GLU A 482 -2.61 -20.70 8.80
CA GLU A 482 -4.01 -20.85 9.20
C GLU A 482 -4.95 -21.17 8.01
N ASN A 483 -4.49 -20.94 6.78
CA ASN A 483 -5.34 -20.96 5.59
C ASN A 483 -4.74 -21.85 4.49
N SER A 484 -4.21 -21.27 3.41
CA SER A 484 -3.83 -21.99 2.18
C SER A 484 -2.72 -23.03 2.35
N CYS A 485 -1.86 -22.92 3.36
CA CYS A 485 -0.67 -23.75 3.52
C CYS A 485 -0.67 -24.54 4.83
N ARG A 486 -1.83 -24.73 5.47
CA ARG A 486 -1.96 -25.48 6.73
C ARG A 486 -1.36 -26.88 6.66
N HIS A 487 -1.47 -27.55 5.52
CA HIS A 487 -0.92 -28.89 5.27
C HIS A 487 0.62 -28.94 5.31
N PHE A 488 1.31 -27.83 5.11
CA PHE A 488 2.77 -27.74 5.28
C PHE A 488 3.20 -27.40 6.70
N ALA A 489 2.31 -26.86 7.54
CA ALA A 489 2.68 -26.33 8.86
C ALA A 489 3.19 -27.41 9.82
N PHE A 490 2.50 -28.55 9.93
CA PHE A 490 2.93 -29.63 10.82
C PHE A 490 4.26 -30.27 10.37
N PRO A 491 4.44 -30.66 9.09
CA PRO A 491 5.75 -31.11 8.60
C PRO A 491 6.86 -30.06 8.79
N MET A 492 6.54 -28.77 8.66
CA MET A 492 7.47 -27.68 8.87
C MET A 492 7.95 -27.61 10.32
N ILE A 493 7.04 -27.65 11.30
CA ILE A 493 7.36 -27.56 12.73
C ILE A 493 8.27 -28.71 13.18
N ASN A 494 8.08 -29.90 12.60
CA ASN A 494 8.89 -31.08 12.91
C ASN A 494 10.23 -31.15 12.15
N HIS A 495 10.48 -30.23 11.23
CA HIS A 495 11.70 -30.22 10.42
C HIS A 495 12.90 -29.64 11.20
N GLU A 496 14.09 -30.18 11.02
CA GLU A 496 15.29 -29.75 11.78
C GLU A 496 15.61 -28.25 11.64
N LYS A 497 15.40 -27.70 10.44
CA LYS A 497 15.59 -26.25 10.19
C LYS A 497 14.67 -25.36 11.02
N PHE A 498 13.49 -25.81 11.44
CA PHE A 498 12.61 -25.03 12.30
C PHE A 498 13.29 -24.67 13.64
N LYS A 499 14.13 -25.58 14.17
CA LYS A 499 14.91 -25.35 15.39
C LYS A 499 15.92 -24.20 15.27
N LYS A 500 16.29 -23.81 14.05
CA LYS A 500 17.26 -22.73 13.77
C LYS A 500 16.62 -21.33 13.75
N LEU A 501 15.29 -21.24 13.68
CA LEU A 501 14.57 -19.96 13.75
C LEU A 501 14.67 -19.34 15.14
N LYS A 502 14.59 -18.00 15.21
CA LYS A 502 14.58 -17.29 16.50
C LYS A 502 13.30 -17.62 17.29
N GLU A 503 13.40 -17.51 18.62
CA GLU A 503 12.30 -17.87 19.52
C GLU A 503 11.01 -17.10 19.23
N ARG A 504 11.11 -15.79 18.96
CA ARG A 504 9.95 -14.94 18.62
C ARG A 504 9.14 -15.53 17.45
N THR A 505 9.81 -15.92 16.37
CA THR A 505 9.14 -16.44 15.17
C THR A 505 8.59 -17.83 15.40
N LYS A 506 9.31 -18.70 16.11
CA LYS A 506 8.79 -20.02 16.49
C LYS A 506 7.50 -19.89 17.30
N SER A 507 7.48 -19.02 18.31
CA SER A 507 6.28 -18.77 19.11
C SER A 507 5.10 -18.25 18.28
N GLN A 508 5.35 -17.34 17.33
CA GLN A 508 4.31 -16.87 16.41
C GLN A 508 3.79 -17.97 15.48
N ILE A 509 4.68 -18.82 14.96
CA ILE A 509 4.30 -19.97 14.11
C ILE A 509 3.43 -20.95 14.89
N LEU A 510 3.86 -21.32 16.10
CA LEU A 510 3.12 -22.24 16.98
C LEU A 510 1.78 -21.65 17.40
N ASP A 511 1.74 -20.36 17.74
CA ASP A 511 0.50 -19.65 18.03
C ASP A 511 -0.47 -19.72 16.84
N ARG A 512 -0.02 -19.44 15.61
CA ARG A 512 -0.88 -19.53 14.42
C ARG A 512 -1.33 -20.95 14.12
N PHE A 513 -0.46 -21.93 14.31
CA PHE A 513 -0.79 -23.34 14.10
C PHE A 513 -1.84 -23.84 15.09
N CYS A 514 -1.74 -23.42 16.36
CA CYS A 514 -2.63 -23.87 17.44
C CYS A 514 -3.91 -23.03 17.57
N SER A 515 -3.83 -21.70 17.42
CA SER A 515 -4.97 -20.78 17.64
C SER A 515 -5.98 -20.75 16.49
N GLY A 516 -5.58 -21.16 15.29
CA GLY A 516 -6.47 -21.46 14.16
C GLY A 516 -7.49 -20.38 13.79
N TRP A 517 -7.07 -19.13 13.55
CA TRP A 517 -8.06 -18.07 13.32
C TRP A 517 -8.90 -18.22 12.04
N ALA A 518 -8.30 -18.79 10.98
CA ALA A 518 -8.90 -19.12 9.68
C ALA A 518 -10.00 -18.17 9.17
N ALA A 519 -9.84 -16.86 9.42
CA ALA A 519 -10.81 -15.85 9.03
C ALA A 519 -10.48 -15.33 7.62
N GLY A 520 -11.50 -15.28 6.77
CA GLY A 520 -11.43 -14.72 5.42
C GLY A 520 -10.75 -15.58 4.36
N GLY A 521 -10.88 -15.13 3.10
CA GLY A 521 -10.19 -15.71 1.95
C GLY A 521 -8.74 -15.19 1.80
N MET A 522 -8.12 -15.45 0.64
CA MET A 522 -6.79 -14.91 0.31
C MET A 522 -6.80 -13.39 0.04
N ASN A 523 -7.97 -12.82 -0.25
CA ASN A 523 -8.16 -11.42 -0.61
C ASN A 523 -9.08 -10.72 0.40
N PRO A 524 -8.85 -9.42 0.68
CA PRO A 524 -9.73 -8.64 1.53
C PRO A 524 -11.19 -8.64 1.04
N THR A 525 -12.12 -8.70 1.98
CA THR A 525 -13.55 -8.64 1.71
C THR A 525 -13.95 -7.26 1.20
N LYS A 526 -14.79 -7.23 0.17
CA LYS A 526 -15.47 -5.99 -0.28
C LYS A 526 -16.73 -5.70 0.55
N ARG A 527 -17.15 -6.63 1.42
CA ARG A 527 -18.32 -6.49 2.29
C ARG A 527 -17.94 -5.70 3.55
N LEU A 528 -17.89 -4.38 3.41
CA LEU A 528 -17.49 -3.48 4.48
C LEU A 528 -18.61 -3.17 5.48
N SER A 529 -19.87 -3.45 5.14
CA SER A 529 -20.97 -3.39 6.10
C SER A 529 -21.20 -4.76 6.73
N ARG A 530 -21.13 -4.84 8.06
CA ARG A 530 -21.31 -6.06 8.86
C ARG A 530 -22.46 -5.85 9.85
N LEU A 531 -23.19 -6.92 10.14
CA LEU A 531 -24.26 -6.94 11.13
C LEU A 531 -23.86 -7.86 12.29
N LEU A 532 -23.75 -7.33 13.49
CA LEU A 532 -23.46 -8.11 14.69
C LEU A 532 -24.78 -8.46 15.38
N ILE A 533 -25.01 -9.76 15.53
CA ILE A 533 -26.10 -10.36 16.30
C ILE A 533 -25.51 -11.46 17.19
N LYS A 534 -26.12 -11.72 18.36
CA LYS A 534 -25.62 -12.70 19.34
C LYS A 534 -25.42 -14.11 18.75
N GLU A 535 -26.21 -14.48 17.74
CA GLU A 535 -26.19 -15.80 17.08
C GLU A 535 -25.29 -15.89 15.83
N GLY A 536 -24.68 -14.79 15.37
CA GLY A 536 -23.91 -14.74 14.10
C GLY A 536 -24.80 -14.74 12.83
N ILE A 537 -24.24 -14.42 11.66
CA ILE A 537 -25.00 -14.12 10.41
C ILE A 537 -25.63 -15.35 9.72
N GLU A 538 -25.36 -16.57 10.14
CA GLU A 538 -26.08 -17.77 9.69
C GLU A 538 -26.51 -18.53 10.94
N GLY A 539 -27.70 -19.15 10.93
CA GLY A 539 -28.33 -19.86 12.06
C GLY A 539 -27.56 -21.06 12.63
N ASN A 540 -26.28 -20.87 12.91
CA ASN A 540 -25.37 -21.75 13.59
C ASN A 540 -25.58 -21.56 15.09
N THR A 541 -26.61 -22.23 15.62
CA THR A 541 -26.61 -22.71 17.01
C THR A 541 -25.42 -23.65 17.32
N VAL A 542 -24.55 -23.89 16.33
CA VAL A 542 -23.30 -24.66 16.37
C VAL A 542 -22.07 -23.74 16.48
N ALA A 543 -22.19 -22.47 16.86
CA ALA A 543 -21.03 -21.62 17.17
C ALA A 543 -20.15 -22.18 18.31
N GLU A 544 -20.72 -23.01 19.20
CA GLU A 544 -19.95 -23.80 20.18
C GLU A 544 -19.05 -24.89 19.54
N GLN A 545 -19.25 -25.24 18.27
CA GLN A 545 -18.51 -26.30 17.60
C GLN A 545 -17.95 -25.92 16.22
N ASP A 546 -18.02 -24.65 15.80
CA ASP A 546 -17.25 -24.25 14.62
C ASP A 546 -15.76 -24.23 15.00
N LYS A 547 -15.12 -25.40 14.85
CA LYS A 547 -13.68 -25.63 15.02
C LYS A 547 -12.84 -24.66 14.17
N LYS A 548 -13.44 -23.90 13.24
CA LYS A 548 -12.78 -22.84 12.46
C LYS A 548 -12.70 -21.49 13.18
N LEU A 549 -13.55 -21.23 14.17
CA LEU A 549 -13.58 -19.97 14.92
C LEU A 549 -12.94 -20.08 16.31
N SER A 550 -12.94 -21.27 16.91
CA SER A 550 -12.41 -21.49 18.26
C SER A 550 -10.90 -21.22 18.35
N THR A 551 -10.48 -20.50 19.40
CA THR A 551 -9.07 -20.40 19.80
C THR A 551 -8.71 -21.47 20.83
N PHE A 552 -7.41 -21.72 21.05
CA PHE A 552 -6.95 -22.69 22.05
C PHE A 552 -7.45 -22.41 23.49
N MET A 553 -7.81 -21.16 23.81
CA MET A 553 -8.42 -20.82 25.11
C MET A 553 -9.89 -21.22 25.24
N GLU A 554 -10.55 -21.59 24.13
CA GLU A 554 -11.95 -22.01 24.08
C GLU A 554 -12.10 -23.52 23.89
N ILE A 555 -11.02 -24.21 23.52
CA ILE A 555 -11.00 -25.68 23.44
C ILE A 555 -10.90 -26.21 24.87
N ASP A 556 -11.85 -27.05 25.28
CA ASP A 556 -11.74 -27.81 26.54
C ASP A 556 -10.36 -28.50 26.56
N SER A 557 -9.60 -28.29 27.63
CA SER A 557 -8.29 -28.93 27.85
C SER A 557 -8.37 -30.44 27.60
N ARG A 558 -9.48 -31.10 27.98
CA ARG A 558 -9.70 -32.53 27.71
C ARG A 558 -9.85 -32.85 26.22
N ALA A 559 -10.46 -31.95 25.45
CA ALA A 559 -10.61 -32.13 24.01
C ALA A 559 -9.31 -31.81 23.23
N ALA A 560 -8.47 -30.90 23.76
CA ALA A 560 -7.18 -30.55 23.17
C ALA A 560 -6.07 -31.56 23.50
N PHE A 561 -6.05 -32.06 24.73
CA PHE A 561 -4.94 -32.83 25.29
C PHE A 561 -5.30 -34.28 25.67
N GLY A 562 -6.57 -34.66 25.64
CA GLY A 562 -7.03 -35.95 26.18
C GLY A 562 -7.29 -35.88 27.69
N SER A 563 -7.80 -36.97 28.25
CA SER A 563 -8.04 -37.06 29.70
C SER A 563 -6.71 -37.18 30.46
N SER A 564 -6.70 -36.84 31.76
CA SER A 564 -5.53 -37.05 32.63
C SER A 564 -5.11 -38.52 32.76
N GLU A 565 -5.97 -39.45 32.34
CA GLU A 565 -5.72 -40.90 32.29
C GLU A 565 -5.03 -41.33 30.99
N GLU A 566 -5.08 -40.50 29.94
CA GLU A 566 -4.40 -40.72 28.65
C GLU A 566 -3.03 -40.03 28.57
N ILE A 567 -2.82 -38.97 29.37
CA ILE A 567 -1.58 -38.17 29.40
C ILE A 567 -0.52 -38.80 30.34
N ASN A 568 -0.93 -39.64 31.28
CA ASN A 568 -0.06 -40.46 32.13
C ASN A 568 -0.03 -41.91 31.63
#